data_AF-A0A7V8NTA6-F1
#
_entry.id   AF-A0A7V8NTA6-F1
#
_cell.length_a   1.000
_cell.length_b   1.000
_cell.length_c   1.000
_cell.angle_alpha   90.00
_cell.angle_beta   90.00
_cell.angle_gamma   90.00
#
_symmetry.space_group_name_H-M   'P 1'
#
loop_
_entity.id
_entity.type
_entity.pdbx_description
1 polymer ?
#
loop_
_entity_poly.entity_id
_entity_poly.type
_entity_poly.pdbx_seq_one_letter_code
_entity_poly.pdbx_strand_id
1 'polypeptide(L)'
;SGNFSETNNCGSSVSAGKKCIINTYFKPSSSGPITGTLTVTDGAGQQVTQLSGTGVAVLQSITVTPANFSTPAGKPVQFLATGSFNDGSTQNLTSSVSWASSNAAAASISAAGLASALSVGTTTISASSGGVSGSTALTVTPAVLVSIVVTPANATLVAPAQQQYTATGNYTDGSQQNLTNSVTWTSSTGATAAISASGLATTGIAGATTISATSGAIVGSTALAVTHIQTGIALLPTSANINTGDSQQFNAYPTYSDGTTGAAPVSVTWSSSSTSVAQIDVNGLAVGDVAGSATIGAVSSSFSSTATIVVSSQNACANNNRTDMKLLVLTNHDTEADYPAITTTLNYLHMPYDVFDYTTGPVTQNMLYSGCHAFYNGIIVAFLDGTAYNPDSTPPAYPFAGYDVCLLYTSDAAD
;
A
#
# COMPACT_ATOMS: atom_id res chain seq x y z
N SER A 1 -45.40 31.00 -69.31
CA SER A 1 -44.10 30.46 -68.83
C SER A 1 -44.26 30.01 -67.38
N GLY A 2 -43.39 29.19 -66.79
CA GLY A 2 -43.66 28.42 -65.55
C GLY A 2 -44.39 29.11 -64.38
N ASN A 3 -44.24 30.42 -64.19
CA ASN A 3 -44.90 31.21 -63.12
C ASN A 3 -46.22 31.89 -63.53
N PHE A 4 -46.46 32.03 -64.83
CA PHE A 4 -47.65 32.69 -65.41
C PHE A 4 -48.29 31.80 -66.47
N SER A 5 -49.57 31.52 -66.31
CA SER A 5 -50.39 30.87 -67.35
C SER A 5 -51.51 31.78 -67.81
N GLU A 6 -52.09 31.49 -68.97
CA GLU A 6 -53.16 32.29 -69.54
C GLU A 6 -54.26 31.41 -70.14
N THR A 7 -55.48 31.93 -70.13
CA THR A 7 -56.62 31.41 -70.91
C THR A 7 -57.26 32.58 -71.64
N ASN A 8 -57.79 32.35 -72.84
CA ASN A 8 -58.44 33.41 -73.59
C ASN A 8 -59.60 32.90 -74.43
N ASN A 9 -60.49 33.81 -74.82
CA ASN A 9 -61.58 33.57 -75.77
C ASN A 9 -61.41 34.38 -77.06
N CYS A 10 -60.21 34.87 -77.32
CA CYS A 10 -59.86 35.59 -78.53
C CYS A 10 -59.72 34.55 -79.65
N GLY A 11 -60.73 34.42 -80.51
CA GLY A 11 -60.63 33.58 -81.71
C GLY A 11 -59.52 34.06 -82.67
N SER A 12 -59.48 33.55 -83.90
CA SER A 12 -58.49 34.00 -84.91
C SER A 12 -58.64 35.46 -85.34
N SER A 13 -59.78 36.10 -85.03
CA SER A 13 -60.04 37.52 -85.30
C SER A 13 -61.07 38.09 -84.31
N VAL A 14 -60.99 39.38 -84.01
CA VAL A 14 -61.99 40.12 -83.23
C VAL A 14 -62.61 41.17 -84.16
N SER A 15 -63.91 41.06 -84.45
CA SER A 15 -64.61 42.01 -85.33
C SER A 15 -64.58 43.43 -84.78
N ALA A 16 -64.64 44.42 -85.67
CA ALA A 16 -64.67 45.83 -85.30
C ALA A 16 -65.73 46.12 -84.23
N GLY A 17 -65.34 46.83 -83.17
CA GLY A 17 -66.21 47.18 -82.03
C GLY A 17 -66.49 46.04 -81.03
N LYS A 18 -65.93 44.84 -81.22
CA LYS A 18 -66.03 43.72 -80.25
C LYS A 18 -64.81 43.65 -79.33
N LYS A 19 -64.94 42.86 -78.27
CA LYS A 19 -63.88 42.62 -77.27
C LYS A 19 -63.70 41.12 -77.06
N CYS A 20 -62.48 40.71 -76.74
CA CYS A 20 -62.15 39.41 -76.17
C CYS A 20 -61.37 39.61 -74.87
N ILE A 21 -61.20 38.55 -74.08
CA ILE A 21 -60.57 38.58 -72.76
C ILE A 21 -59.44 37.55 -72.73
N ILE A 22 -58.30 37.98 -72.21
CA ILE A 22 -57.17 37.13 -71.83
C ILE A 22 -57.08 37.17 -70.30
N ASN A 23 -57.35 36.04 -69.64
CA ASN A 23 -57.14 35.87 -68.20
C ASN A 23 -55.72 35.36 -67.97
N THR A 24 -54.99 35.99 -67.06
CA THR A 24 -53.66 35.53 -66.63
C THR A 24 -53.72 35.04 -65.18
N TYR A 25 -53.00 33.95 -64.89
CA TYR A 25 -52.93 33.33 -63.58
C TYR A 25 -51.48 33.31 -63.12
N PHE A 26 -51.24 33.76 -61.88
CA PHE A 26 -49.91 33.78 -61.26
C PHE A 26 -49.77 32.62 -60.28
N LYS A 27 -48.83 31.71 -60.55
CA LYS A 27 -48.49 30.57 -59.68
C LYS A 27 -46.97 30.56 -59.47
N PRO A 28 -46.46 31.35 -58.50
CA PRO A 28 -45.02 31.50 -58.28
C PRO A 28 -44.38 30.18 -57.81
N SER A 29 -43.19 29.87 -58.35
CA SER A 29 -42.33 28.76 -57.89
C SER A 29 -41.25 29.18 -56.89
N SER A 30 -41.14 30.49 -56.60
CA SER A 30 -40.17 31.08 -55.67
C SER A 30 -40.76 32.28 -54.95
N SER A 31 -40.22 32.66 -53.80
CA SER A 31 -40.59 33.92 -53.13
C SER A 31 -39.92 35.14 -53.78
N GLY A 32 -40.48 36.32 -53.54
CA GLY A 32 -39.98 37.59 -54.07
C GLY A 32 -40.66 38.06 -55.36
N PRO A 33 -40.23 39.21 -55.91
CA PRO A 33 -40.83 39.80 -57.11
C PRO A 33 -40.51 38.94 -58.34
N ILE A 34 -41.55 38.57 -59.08
CA ILE A 34 -41.48 37.80 -60.33
C ILE A 34 -42.15 38.60 -61.43
N THR A 35 -41.41 38.80 -62.52
CA THR A 35 -41.90 39.47 -63.74
C THR A 35 -42.12 38.46 -64.86
N GLY A 36 -43.07 38.75 -65.73
CA GLY A 36 -43.32 38.00 -66.97
C GLY A 36 -43.82 38.94 -68.05
N THR A 37 -43.91 38.46 -69.29
CA THR A 37 -44.50 39.24 -70.39
C THR A 37 -45.69 38.49 -70.97
N LEU A 38 -46.78 39.21 -71.21
CA LEU A 38 -47.87 38.76 -72.06
C LEU A 38 -47.68 39.42 -73.43
N THR A 39 -47.54 38.61 -74.47
CA THR A 39 -47.37 39.08 -75.85
C THR A 39 -48.59 38.68 -76.67
N VAL A 40 -49.31 39.67 -77.19
CA VAL A 40 -50.43 39.49 -78.12
C VAL A 40 -49.95 39.91 -79.51
N THR A 41 -50.08 39.03 -80.51
CA THR A 41 -49.74 39.37 -81.90
C THR A 41 -51.03 39.60 -82.68
N ASP A 42 -51.18 40.76 -83.30
CA ASP A 42 -52.32 41.14 -84.12
C ASP A 42 -51.88 41.67 -85.50
N GLY A 43 -52.81 42.20 -86.29
CA GLY A 43 -52.53 42.77 -87.61
C GLY A 43 -51.68 44.04 -87.59
N ALA A 44 -51.47 44.66 -86.43
CA ALA A 44 -50.61 45.83 -86.21
C ALA A 44 -49.23 45.44 -85.63
N GLY A 45 -48.97 44.16 -85.35
CA GLY A 45 -47.69 43.64 -84.85
C GLY A 45 -47.80 42.99 -83.46
N GLN A 46 -46.72 43.02 -82.69
CA GLN A 46 -46.70 42.52 -81.32
C GLN A 46 -47.02 43.63 -80.32
N GLN A 47 -48.04 43.39 -79.49
CA GLN A 47 -48.38 44.16 -78.31
C GLN A 47 -47.85 43.41 -77.09
N VAL A 48 -46.97 44.03 -76.31
CA VAL A 48 -46.36 43.42 -75.12
C VAL A 48 -46.81 44.18 -73.88
N THR A 49 -47.30 43.46 -72.88
CA THR A 49 -47.55 44.00 -71.54
C THR A 49 -46.76 43.24 -70.49
N GLN A 50 -46.30 43.96 -69.46
CA GLN A 50 -45.56 43.38 -68.36
C GLN A 50 -46.54 42.82 -67.32
N LEU A 51 -46.27 41.60 -66.87
CA LEU A 51 -46.90 40.97 -65.72
C LEU A 51 -45.95 41.07 -64.53
N SER A 52 -46.50 41.35 -63.35
CA SER A 52 -45.75 41.36 -62.10
C SER A 52 -46.56 40.69 -61.00
N GLY A 53 -45.90 39.88 -60.18
CA GLY A 53 -46.45 39.33 -58.95
C GLY A 53 -45.36 39.08 -57.92
N THR A 54 -45.71 38.97 -56.65
CA THR A 54 -44.76 38.64 -55.58
C THR A 54 -45.09 37.25 -55.06
N GLY A 55 -44.16 36.31 -55.19
CA GLY A 55 -44.26 35.01 -54.54
C GLY A 55 -44.07 35.15 -53.03
N VAL A 56 -44.88 34.43 -52.26
CA VAL A 56 -44.83 34.42 -50.80
C VAL A 56 -44.34 33.06 -50.33
N ALA A 57 -43.33 33.04 -49.47
CA ALA A 57 -42.88 31.83 -48.80
C ALA A 57 -43.90 31.47 -47.71
N VAL A 58 -44.47 30.27 -47.81
CA VAL A 58 -45.43 29.71 -46.86
C VAL A 58 -44.79 28.52 -46.17
N LEU A 59 -44.75 28.56 -44.85
CA LEU A 59 -44.23 27.47 -44.01
C LEU A 59 -45.05 26.20 -44.24
N GLN A 60 -44.39 25.09 -44.58
CA GLN A 60 -45.04 23.79 -44.79
C GLN A 60 -44.82 22.83 -43.62
N SER A 61 -43.62 22.82 -43.04
CA SER A 61 -43.28 21.90 -41.95
C SER A 61 -42.26 22.52 -41.01
N ILE A 62 -42.21 22.02 -39.77
CA ILE A 62 -41.17 22.30 -38.79
C ILE A 62 -40.49 20.98 -38.44
N THR A 63 -39.17 20.96 -38.46
CA THR A 63 -38.35 19.86 -37.92
C THR A 63 -37.71 20.29 -36.62
N VAL A 64 -37.88 19.48 -35.57
CA VAL A 64 -37.28 19.71 -34.25
C VAL A 64 -36.08 18.78 -34.09
N THR A 65 -34.92 19.34 -33.76
CA THR A 65 -33.66 18.60 -33.55
C THR A 65 -33.03 18.95 -32.20
N PRO A 66 -32.35 18.03 -31.50
CA PRO A 66 -32.10 16.63 -31.88
C PRO A 66 -33.37 15.77 -31.84
N ALA A 67 -33.46 14.76 -32.70
CA ALA A 67 -34.62 13.86 -32.73
C ALA A 67 -34.45 12.72 -31.71
N ASN A 68 -35.51 12.38 -30.97
CA ASN A 68 -35.58 11.25 -30.04
C ASN A 68 -34.41 11.21 -29.04
N PHE A 69 -34.10 12.37 -28.45
CA PHE A 69 -32.90 12.53 -27.62
C PHE A 69 -33.11 11.96 -26.21
N SER A 70 -32.01 11.49 -25.59
CA SER A 70 -32.02 11.02 -24.21
C SER A 70 -30.93 11.72 -23.39
N THR A 71 -31.28 12.15 -22.18
CA THR A 71 -30.39 12.92 -21.28
C THR A 71 -30.67 12.55 -19.82
N PRO A 72 -29.67 12.54 -18.93
CA PRO A 72 -29.92 12.37 -17.50
C PRO A 72 -30.57 13.61 -16.88
N ALA A 73 -31.34 13.42 -15.81
CA ALA A 73 -31.85 14.52 -15.00
C ALA A 73 -30.72 15.46 -14.56
N GLY A 74 -30.99 16.77 -14.62
CA GLY A 74 -30.03 17.84 -14.37
C GLY A 74 -29.17 18.27 -15.54
N LYS A 75 -29.23 17.58 -16.70
CA LYS A 75 -28.53 17.98 -17.92
C LYS A 75 -29.48 18.60 -18.95
N PRO A 76 -29.43 19.93 -19.16
CA PRO A 76 -30.29 20.58 -20.12
C PRO A 76 -29.90 20.24 -21.57
N VAL A 77 -30.87 20.35 -22.48
CA VAL A 77 -30.73 20.02 -23.90
C VAL A 77 -31.28 21.18 -24.73
N GLN A 78 -30.48 21.69 -25.67
CA GLN A 78 -30.94 22.71 -26.61
C GLN A 78 -31.63 22.04 -27.81
N PHE A 79 -32.87 22.43 -28.06
CA PHE A 79 -33.60 22.08 -29.28
C PHE A 79 -33.57 23.23 -30.28
N LEU A 80 -33.58 22.88 -31.56
CA LEU A 80 -33.66 23.79 -32.69
C LEU A 80 -34.91 23.46 -33.50
N ALA A 81 -35.61 24.50 -33.98
CA ALA A 81 -36.74 24.37 -34.89
C ALA A 81 -36.33 24.89 -36.27
N THR A 82 -36.33 24.02 -37.28
CA THR A 82 -36.06 24.39 -38.68
C THR A 82 -37.34 24.31 -39.49
N GLY A 83 -37.80 25.44 -40.03
CA GLY A 83 -38.97 25.51 -40.91
C GLY A 83 -38.59 25.22 -42.36
N SER A 84 -39.44 24.48 -43.08
CA SER A 84 -39.32 24.27 -44.54
C SER A 84 -40.49 24.93 -45.26
N PHE A 85 -40.22 25.67 -46.33
CA PHE A 85 -41.20 26.51 -47.04
C PHE A 85 -41.55 25.95 -48.42
N ASN A 86 -42.65 26.44 -49.01
CA ASN A 86 -43.14 26.01 -50.32
C ASN A 86 -42.26 26.36 -51.53
N ASP A 87 -41.32 27.27 -51.35
CA ASP A 87 -40.29 27.59 -52.35
C ASP A 87 -39.02 26.72 -52.20
N GLY A 88 -39.04 25.75 -51.30
CA GLY A 88 -37.92 24.85 -51.02
C GLY A 88 -36.86 25.43 -50.08
N SER A 89 -37.00 26.69 -49.62
CA SER A 89 -36.10 27.28 -48.64
C SER A 89 -36.32 26.71 -47.23
N THR A 90 -35.30 26.84 -46.37
CA THR A 90 -35.40 26.53 -44.95
C THR A 90 -34.97 27.72 -44.08
N GLN A 91 -35.53 27.84 -42.89
CA GLN A 91 -35.15 28.88 -41.92
C GLN A 91 -35.07 28.33 -40.51
N ASN A 92 -34.13 28.84 -39.71
CA ASN A 92 -34.11 28.59 -38.28
C ASN A 92 -35.19 29.45 -37.60
N LEU A 93 -36.19 28.79 -37.03
CA LEU A 93 -37.34 29.39 -36.37
C LEU A 93 -37.26 29.27 -34.83
N THR A 94 -36.13 28.82 -34.28
CA THR A 94 -35.99 28.47 -32.85
C THR A 94 -36.47 29.57 -31.89
N SER A 95 -36.23 30.83 -32.22
CA SER A 95 -36.63 31.99 -31.41
C SER A 95 -38.00 32.58 -31.77
N SER A 96 -38.65 32.07 -32.82
CA SER A 96 -39.93 32.60 -33.35
C SER A 96 -41.07 31.58 -33.28
N VAL A 97 -40.79 30.34 -32.90
CA VAL A 97 -41.81 29.31 -32.64
C VAL A 97 -42.29 29.35 -31.20
N SER A 98 -43.50 28.88 -30.97
CA SER A 98 -44.01 28.55 -29.64
C SER A 98 -43.57 27.15 -29.25
N TRP A 99 -42.70 27.05 -28.25
CA TRP A 99 -42.25 25.78 -27.68
C TRP A 99 -43.24 25.25 -26.64
N ALA A 100 -43.42 23.93 -26.61
CA ALA A 100 -44.23 23.24 -25.61
C ALA A 100 -43.60 21.88 -25.25
N SER A 101 -43.85 21.45 -24.00
CA SER A 101 -43.52 20.12 -23.50
C SER A 101 -44.82 19.45 -23.04
N SER A 102 -45.06 18.21 -23.46
CA SER A 102 -46.25 17.46 -23.05
C SER A 102 -46.22 17.01 -21.58
N ASN A 103 -45.03 17.02 -20.96
CA ASN A 103 -44.81 16.63 -19.57
C ASN A 103 -43.70 17.52 -18.97
N ALA A 104 -44.12 18.70 -18.51
CA ALA A 104 -43.21 19.68 -17.91
C ALA A 104 -42.54 19.19 -16.61
N ALA A 105 -43.09 18.17 -15.94
CA ALA A 105 -42.47 17.58 -14.75
C ALA A 105 -41.26 16.71 -15.10
N ALA A 106 -41.28 16.03 -16.25
CA ALA A 106 -40.11 15.32 -16.77
C ALA A 106 -39.09 16.31 -17.36
N ALA A 107 -39.53 17.20 -18.24
CA ALA A 107 -38.70 18.30 -18.74
C ALA A 107 -39.53 19.53 -19.14
N SER A 108 -39.13 20.71 -18.67
CA SER A 108 -39.68 21.99 -19.13
C SER A 108 -38.85 22.54 -20.29
N ILE A 109 -39.45 23.37 -21.15
CA ILE A 109 -38.73 23.99 -22.28
C ILE A 109 -38.96 25.50 -22.29
N SER A 110 -37.88 26.26 -22.51
CA SER A 110 -37.92 27.72 -22.58
C SER A 110 -38.36 28.20 -23.97
N ALA A 111 -38.71 29.50 -24.07
CA ALA A 111 -39.01 30.14 -25.35
C ALA A 111 -37.82 30.16 -26.32
N ALA A 112 -36.60 29.94 -25.83
CA ALA A 112 -35.39 29.82 -26.65
C ALA A 112 -35.09 28.37 -27.08
N GLY A 113 -35.98 27.42 -26.79
CA GLY A 113 -35.79 26.00 -27.13
C GLY A 113 -34.88 25.23 -26.16
N LEU A 114 -34.49 25.81 -25.02
CA LEU A 114 -33.67 25.11 -24.03
C LEU A 114 -34.57 24.28 -23.12
N ALA A 115 -34.44 22.95 -23.20
CA ALA A 115 -35.15 22.01 -22.35
C ALA A 115 -34.34 21.71 -21.07
N SER A 116 -34.95 21.90 -19.90
CA SER A 116 -34.41 21.52 -18.60
C SER A 116 -34.91 20.12 -18.23
N ALA A 117 -34.01 19.14 -18.15
CA ALA A 117 -34.35 17.78 -17.74
C ALA A 117 -34.47 17.68 -16.21
N LEU A 118 -35.69 17.49 -15.69
CA LEU A 118 -35.99 17.64 -14.27
C LEU A 118 -36.15 16.30 -13.56
N SER A 119 -36.95 15.38 -14.11
CA SER A 119 -37.22 14.09 -13.48
C SER A 119 -37.35 12.98 -14.51
N VAL A 120 -37.11 11.73 -14.06
CA VAL A 120 -37.16 10.55 -14.92
C VAL A 120 -38.53 10.44 -15.59
N GLY A 121 -38.52 10.30 -16.90
CA GLY A 121 -39.76 10.19 -17.67
C GLY A 121 -39.55 10.57 -19.13
N THR A 122 -40.63 10.47 -19.89
CA THR A 122 -40.65 10.84 -21.31
C THR A 122 -41.54 12.05 -21.53
N THR A 123 -41.14 12.93 -22.44
CA THR A 123 -41.98 14.03 -22.91
C THR A 123 -41.85 14.24 -24.42
N THR A 124 -42.85 14.83 -25.03
CA THR A 124 -42.81 15.31 -26.41
C THR A 124 -42.53 16.80 -26.40
N ILE A 125 -41.43 17.20 -27.02
CA ILE A 125 -41.08 18.59 -27.28
C ILE A 125 -41.66 18.99 -28.63
N SER A 126 -42.44 20.06 -28.64
CA SER A 126 -43.13 20.57 -29.83
C SER A 126 -42.78 22.03 -30.09
N ALA A 127 -42.61 22.38 -31.36
CA ALA A 127 -42.51 23.76 -31.84
C ALA A 127 -43.66 24.05 -32.80
N SER A 128 -44.35 25.18 -32.62
CA SER A 128 -45.44 25.60 -33.52
C SER A 128 -45.30 27.04 -34.01
N SER A 129 -45.69 27.28 -35.27
CA SER A 129 -45.75 28.61 -35.87
C SER A 129 -46.82 28.65 -36.96
N GLY A 130 -47.74 29.62 -36.91
CA GLY A 130 -48.77 29.80 -37.94
C GLY A 130 -49.68 28.58 -38.17
N GLY A 131 -49.90 27.74 -37.15
CA GLY A 131 -50.68 26.50 -37.26
C GLY A 131 -49.90 25.27 -37.73
N VAL A 132 -48.65 25.44 -38.18
CA VAL A 132 -47.72 24.35 -38.51
C VAL A 132 -47.00 23.93 -37.23
N SER A 133 -46.81 22.63 -37.01
CA SER A 133 -46.07 22.11 -35.87
C SER A 133 -45.08 21.01 -36.28
N GLY A 134 -44.04 20.88 -35.48
CA GLY A 134 -43.08 19.78 -35.50
C GLY A 134 -42.82 19.32 -34.08
N SER A 135 -42.49 18.05 -33.88
CA SER A 135 -42.22 17.52 -32.55
C SER A 135 -41.20 16.39 -32.54
N THR A 136 -40.67 16.12 -31.35
CA THR A 136 -39.79 14.98 -31.11
C THR A 136 -39.89 14.51 -29.66
N ALA A 137 -39.52 13.26 -29.40
CA ALA A 137 -39.46 12.72 -28.05
C ALA A 137 -38.16 13.15 -27.33
N LEU A 138 -38.28 13.42 -26.03
CA LEU A 138 -37.18 13.57 -25.09
C LEU A 138 -37.38 12.56 -23.95
N THR A 139 -36.37 11.73 -23.71
CA THR A 139 -36.35 10.78 -22.59
C THR A 139 -35.36 11.23 -21.53
N VAL A 140 -35.85 11.56 -20.34
CA VAL A 140 -35.04 11.89 -19.18
C VAL A 140 -34.73 10.61 -18.40
N THR A 141 -33.46 10.24 -18.30
CA THR A 141 -32.97 9.08 -17.54
C THR A 141 -32.64 9.47 -16.10
N PRO A 142 -32.41 8.49 -15.20
CA PRO A 142 -31.91 8.79 -13.85
C PRO A 142 -30.68 9.69 -13.86
N ALA A 143 -30.55 10.53 -12.84
CA ALA A 143 -29.37 11.35 -12.65
C ALA A 143 -28.12 10.45 -12.51
N VAL A 144 -27.00 10.94 -13.02
CA VAL A 144 -25.74 10.19 -13.04
C VAL A 144 -24.82 10.71 -11.94
N LEU A 145 -24.08 9.82 -11.30
CA LEU A 145 -23.10 10.17 -10.28
C LEU A 145 -21.95 10.99 -10.89
N VAL A 146 -21.64 12.14 -10.30
CA VAL A 146 -20.60 13.07 -10.74
C VAL A 146 -19.36 12.99 -9.86
N SER A 147 -19.54 12.93 -8.54
CA SER A 147 -18.43 12.87 -7.57
C SER A 147 -18.82 12.15 -6.30
N ILE A 148 -17.84 11.66 -5.55
CA ILE A 148 -18.04 11.13 -4.20
C ILE A 148 -17.25 12.00 -3.21
N VAL A 149 -17.88 12.38 -2.11
CA VAL A 149 -17.26 13.06 -0.97
C VAL A 149 -17.16 12.07 0.17
N VAL A 150 -15.97 11.92 0.74
CA VAL A 150 -15.72 11.07 1.91
C VAL A 150 -15.60 11.94 3.16
N THR A 151 -16.41 11.66 4.18
CA THR A 151 -16.41 12.40 5.46
C THR A 151 -16.20 11.46 6.65
N PRO A 152 -15.49 11.88 7.71
CA PRO A 152 -14.85 13.18 7.88
C PRO A 152 -13.64 13.40 6.96
N ALA A 153 -13.37 14.66 6.61
CA ALA A 153 -12.20 15.02 5.83
C ALA A 153 -10.97 15.16 6.74
N ASN A 154 -9.80 14.65 6.32
CA ASN A 154 -8.50 14.82 6.96
C ASN A 154 -8.47 14.52 8.46
N ALA A 155 -9.06 13.39 8.87
CA ALA A 155 -9.13 13.02 10.28
C ALA A 155 -7.74 12.73 10.87
N THR A 156 -7.55 13.05 12.15
CA THR A 156 -6.37 12.67 12.92
C THR A 156 -6.83 11.92 14.16
N LEU A 157 -6.31 10.71 14.37
CA LEU A 157 -6.71 9.83 15.46
C LEU A 157 -5.48 9.38 16.26
N VAL A 158 -5.67 9.23 17.57
CA VAL A 158 -4.70 8.56 18.44
C VAL A 158 -5.09 7.10 18.56
N ALA A 159 -4.19 6.18 18.22
CA ALA A 159 -4.45 4.76 18.33
C ALA A 159 -4.39 4.26 19.80
N PRO A 160 -5.26 3.29 20.18
CA PRO A 160 -6.24 2.62 19.33
C PRO A 160 -7.56 3.40 19.24
N ALA A 161 -8.06 3.60 18.03
CA ALA A 161 -9.33 4.27 17.76
C ALA A 161 -10.04 3.68 16.54
N GLN A 162 -11.33 3.96 16.44
CA GLN A 162 -12.13 3.67 15.26
C GLN A 162 -12.78 4.95 14.74
N GLN A 163 -12.96 5.03 13.42
CA GLN A 163 -13.60 6.15 12.76
C GLN A 163 -14.53 5.64 11.67
N GLN A 164 -15.81 5.97 11.79
CA GLN A 164 -16.78 5.73 10.73
C GLN A 164 -16.62 6.80 9.65
N TYR A 165 -16.40 6.36 8.41
CA TYR A 165 -16.47 7.21 7.23
C TYR A 165 -17.80 7.03 6.53
N THR A 166 -18.32 8.10 5.94
CA THR A 166 -19.47 8.08 5.06
C THR A 166 -19.08 8.54 3.67
N ALA A 167 -19.65 7.91 2.64
CA ALA A 167 -19.49 8.32 1.25
C ALA A 167 -20.79 8.97 0.76
N THR A 168 -20.72 10.23 0.36
CA THR A 168 -21.87 10.98 -0.20
C THR A 168 -21.62 11.21 -1.69
N GLY A 169 -22.48 10.67 -2.55
CA GLY A 169 -22.44 10.87 -3.99
C GLY A 169 -23.21 12.11 -4.40
N ASN A 170 -22.61 12.95 -5.26
CA ASN A 170 -23.25 14.12 -5.87
C ASN A 170 -23.66 13.78 -7.30
N TYR A 171 -24.92 14.04 -7.66
CA TYR A 171 -25.50 13.64 -8.94
C TYR A 171 -25.70 14.82 -9.91
N THR A 172 -25.93 14.52 -11.18
CA THR A 172 -26.10 15.53 -12.24
C THR A 172 -27.27 16.50 -12.02
N ASP A 173 -28.28 16.09 -11.25
CA ASP A 173 -29.45 16.90 -10.85
C ASP A 173 -29.23 17.72 -9.58
N GLY A 174 -28.01 17.69 -9.02
CA GLY A 174 -27.67 18.36 -7.77
C GLY A 174 -28.13 17.62 -6.51
N SER A 175 -28.79 16.47 -6.65
CA SER A 175 -29.13 15.63 -5.50
C SER A 175 -27.87 14.98 -4.91
N GLN A 176 -27.96 14.64 -3.62
CA GLN A 176 -26.94 13.90 -2.90
C GLN A 176 -27.52 12.59 -2.40
N GLN A 177 -26.76 11.50 -2.50
CA GLN A 177 -27.15 10.20 -1.95
C GLN A 177 -26.03 9.65 -1.06
N ASN A 178 -26.42 8.99 0.04
CA ASN A 178 -25.48 8.25 0.87
C ASN A 178 -25.15 6.92 0.17
N LEU A 179 -23.89 6.76 -0.20
CA LEU A 179 -23.35 5.60 -0.88
C LEU A 179 -22.46 4.73 0.03
N THR A 180 -22.44 5.00 1.34
CA THR A 180 -21.52 4.35 2.30
C THR A 180 -21.52 2.82 2.20
N ASN A 181 -22.67 2.20 1.93
CA ASN A 181 -22.82 0.74 1.82
C ASN A 181 -22.86 0.22 0.37
N SER A 182 -22.69 1.08 -0.63
CA SER A 182 -22.70 0.72 -2.05
C SER A 182 -21.39 1.03 -2.78
N VAL A 183 -20.45 1.71 -2.11
CA VAL A 183 -19.08 1.93 -2.59
C VAL A 183 -18.15 0.80 -2.16
N THR A 184 -17.05 0.65 -2.89
CA THR A 184 -15.89 -0.12 -2.43
C THR A 184 -14.96 0.78 -1.62
N TRP A 185 -14.76 0.45 -0.35
CA TRP A 185 -13.82 1.13 0.54
C TRP A 185 -12.42 0.55 0.44
N THR A 186 -11.41 1.43 0.47
CA THR A 186 -9.99 1.04 0.50
C THR A 186 -9.18 1.98 1.38
N SER A 187 -8.07 1.47 1.91
CA SER A 187 -7.04 2.23 2.63
C SER A 187 -5.72 2.01 1.91
N SER A 188 -4.95 3.08 1.65
CA SER A 188 -3.65 2.97 0.97
C SER A 188 -2.62 2.21 1.81
N THR A 189 -2.72 2.25 3.14
CA THR A 189 -1.86 1.50 4.07
C THR A 189 -2.68 0.83 5.17
N GLY A 190 -3.06 -0.43 4.94
CA GLY A 190 -3.90 -1.21 5.88
C GLY A 190 -3.29 -1.38 7.28
N ALA A 191 -1.97 -1.38 7.41
CA ALA A 191 -1.28 -1.44 8.71
C ALA A 191 -1.49 -0.15 9.54
N THR A 192 -1.60 1.01 8.89
CA THR A 192 -1.88 2.30 9.54
C THR A 192 -3.36 2.40 9.91
N ALA A 193 -4.24 2.06 8.97
CA ALA A 193 -5.65 1.87 9.27
C ALA A 193 -6.29 0.87 8.29
N ALA A 194 -6.94 -0.15 8.82
CA ALA A 194 -7.79 -1.05 8.05
C ALA A 194 -9.20 -0.47 7.97
N ILE A 195 -9.86 -0.57 6.82
CA ILE A 195 -11.24 -0.09 6.63
C ILE A 195 -12.17 -1.22 6.23
N SER A 196 -13.34 -1.30 6.88
CA SER A 196 -14.37 -2.29 6.57
C SER A 196 -15.17 -1.94 5.32
N ALA A 197 -15.94 -2.90 4.81
CA ALA A 197 -16.90 -2.67 3.71
C ALA A 197 -18.03 -1.70 4.08
N SER A 198 -18.26 -1.44 5.37
CA SER A 198 -19.23 -0.44 5.87
C SER A 198 -18.59 0.93 6.12
N GLY A 199 -17.31 1.13 5.78
CA GLY A 199 -16.61 2.40 5.96
C GLY A 199 -16.04 2.63 7.38
N LEU A 200 -16.00 1.62 8.24
CA LEU A 200 -15.41 1.74 9.58
C LEU A 200 -13.89 1.52 9.50
N ALA A 201 -13.12 2.58 9.71
CA ALA A 201 -11.67 2.51 9.83
C ALA A 201 -11.25 2.15 11.26
N THR A 202 -10.31 1.23 11.42
CA THR A 202 -9.68 0.88 12.70
C THR A 202 -8.18 1.15 12.60
N THR A 203 -7.65 1.95 13.51
CA THR A 203 -6.24 2.38 13.50
C THR A 203 -5.31 1.26 13.95
N GLY A 204 -4.14 1.16 13.32
CA GLY A 204 -3.02 0.32 13.72
C GLY A 204 -1.79 1.18 14.02
N ILE A 205 -0.71 1.02 13.23
CA ILE A 205 0.56 1.74 13.44
C ILE A 205 0.44 3.25 13.16
N ALA A 206 1.29 4.07 13.79
CA ALA A 206 1.35 5.49 13.48
C ALA A 206 1.79 5.73 12.03
N GLY A 207 1.24 6.76 11.40
CA GLY A 207 1.50 7.12 10.01
C GLY A 207 0.31 7.81 9.35
N ALA A 208 0.44 8.09 8.06
CA ALA A 208 -0.65 8.62 7.25
C ALA A 208 -1.14 7.56 6.25
N THR A 209 -2.45 7.50 6.04
CA THR A 209 -3.10 6.69 5.00
C THR A 209 -4.16 7.52 4.27
N THR A 210 -4.53 7.11 3.07
CA THR A 210 -5.66 7.66 2.31
C THR A 210 -6.81 6.67 2.35
N ILE A 211 -7.98 7.13 2.80
CA ILE A 211 -9.24 6.39 2.76
C ILE A 211 -10.00 6.78 1.49
N SER A 212 -10.36 5.78 0.68
CA SER A 212 -11.05 6.00 -0.60
C SER A 212 -12.35 5.20 -0.70
N ALA A 213 -13.38 5.82 -1.28
CA ALA A 213 -14.66 5.23 -1.65
C ALA A 213 -14.81 5.25 -3.17
N THR A 214 -15.04 4.08 -3.77
CA THR A 214 -15.13 3.92 -5.23
C THR A 214 -16.52 3.43 -5.66
N SER A 215 -17.11 4.07 -6.67
CA SER A 215 -18.30 3.58 -7.38
C SER A 215 -18.09 3.68 -8.89
N GLY A 216 -17.96 2.52 -9.55
CA GLY A 216 -17.56 2.46 -10.95
C GLY A 216 -16.19 3.12 -11.18
N ALA A 217 -16.13 4.13 -12.05
CA ALA A 217 -14.92 4.90 -12.32
C ALA A 217 -14.75 6.14 -11.40
N ILE A 218 -15.73 6.46 -10.55
CA ILE A 218 -15.70 7.64 -9.69
C ILE A 218 -15.11 7.27 -8.34
N VAL A 219 -14.11 8.04 -7.91
CA VAL A 219 -13.42 7.87 -6.62
C VAL A 219 -13.51 9.16 -5.81
N GLY A 220 -13.89 9.04 -4.55
CA GLY A 220 -13.73 10.07 -3.52
C GLY A 220 -12.70 9.61 -2.50
N SER A 221 -11.88 10.52 -1.99
CA SER A 221 -10.84 10.16 -1.01
C SER A 221 -10.59 11.26 0.04
N THR A 222 -9.98 10.86 1.15
CA THR A 222 -9.58 11.75 2.25
C THR A 222 -8.36 11.18 2.97
N ALA A 223 -7.54 12.04 3.57
CA ALA A 223 -6.43 11.61 4.40
C ALA A 223 -6.90 11.19 5.80
N LEU A 224 -6.18 10.24 6.39
CA LEU A 224 -6.27 9.85 7.80
C LEU A 224 -4.85 9.78 8.37
N ALA A 225 -4.58 10.59 9.40
CA ALA A 225 -3.36 10.52 10.18
C ALA A 225 -3.59 9.75 11.49
N VAL A 226 -2.70 8.82 11.79
CA VAL A 226 -2.71 8.02 13.02
C VAL A 226 -1.46 8.38 13.83
N THR A 227 -1.66 8.75 15.09
CA THR A 227 -0.61 9.03 16.06
C THR A 227 -0.67 8.05 17.24
N HIS A 228 0.42 7.96 17.97
CA HIS A 228 0.49 7.23 19.23
C HIS A 228 0.97 8.16 20.34
N ILE A 229 0.51 7.91 21.57
CA ILE A 229 1.05 8.55 22.76
C ILE A 229 2.06 7.61 23.39
N GLN A 230 3.31 8.05 23.52
CA GLN A 230 4.32 7.28 24.25
C GLN A 230 3.97 7.25 25.74
N THR A 231 3.92 6.05 26.31
CA THR A 231 3.61 5.80 27.73
C THR A 231 4.80 5.30 28.52
N GLY A 232 5.88 4.89 27.84
CA GLY A 232 7.05 4.32 28.50
C GLY A 232 8.18 3.97 27.54
N ILE A 233 9.14 3.21 28.07
CA ILE A 233 10.17 2.50 27.32
C ILE A 233 10.25 1.05 27.81
N ALA A 234 10.58 0.11 26.94
CA ALA A 234 10.80 -1.30 27.26
C ALA A 234 12.19 -1.73 26.81
N LEU A 235 12.86 -2.53 27.64
CA LEU A 235 14.17 -3.11 27.33
C LEU A 235 14.02 -4.49 26.69
N LEU A 236 14.74 -4.71 25.59
CA LEU A 236 14.87 -6.01 24.94
C LEU A 236 16.35 -6.43 24.86
N PRO A 237 16.71 -7.64 25.34
CA PRO A 237 15.84 -8.57 26.07
C PRO A 237 15.46 -8.04 27.46
N THR A 238 14.33 -8.50 28.03
CA THR A 238 13.92 -8.11 29.41
C THR A 238 14.74 -8.84 30.48
N SER A 239 15.37 -9.95 30.12
CA SER A 239 16.36 -10.64 30.94
C SER A 239 17.39 -11.34 30.09
N ALA A 240 18.60 -11.51 30.63
CA ALA A 240 19.67 -12.27 29.99
C ALA A 240 20.42 -13.13 31.01
N ASN A 241 20.87 -14.30 30.57
CA ASN A 241 21.76 -15.17 31.31
C ASN A 241 23.02 -15.36 30.47
N ILE A 242 24.17 -14.94 30.99
CA ILE A 242 25.46 -15.00 30.30
C ILE A 242 26.52 -15.60 31.21
N ASN A 243 27.62 -16.10 30.67
CA ASN A 243 28.76 -16.47 31.49
C ASN A 243 29.63 -15.25 31.78
N THR A 244 30.51 -15.38 32.78
CA THR A 244 31.61 -14.44 32.99
C THR A 244 32.42 -14.27 31.69
N GLY A 245 32.69 -13.04 31.29
CA GLY A 245 33.40 -12.67 30.06
C GLY A 245 32.52 -12.56 28.80
N ASP A 246 31.30 -13.10 28.81
CA ASP A 246 30.36 -12.97 27.70
C ASP A 246 29.66 -11.59 27.71
N SER A 247 29.04 -11.23 26.59
CA SER A 247 28.33 -9.95 26.44
C SER A 247 26.90 -10.13 25.96
N GLN A 248 26.02 -9.23 26.37
CA GLN A 248 24.62 -9.12 25.92
C GLN A 248 24.31 -7.68 25.49
N GLN A 249 23.76 -7.52 24.29
CA GLN A 249 23.21 -6.25 23.84
C GLN A 249 21.80 -6.03 24.40
N PHE A 250 21.56 -4.86 25.00
CA PHE A 250 20.23 -4.37 25.34
C PHE A 250 19.86 -3.19 24.44
N ASN A 251 18.59 -3.14 24.02
CA ASN A 251 18.02 -2.01 23.28
C ASN A 251 16.76 -1.51 23.98
N ALA A 252 16.57 -0.19 24.03
CA ALA A 252 15.38 0.43 24.59
C ALA A 252 14.42 0.85 23.48
N TYR A 253 13.18 0.40 23.52
CA TYR A 253 12.12 0.73 22.56
C TYR A 253 11.01 1.55 23.24
N PRO A 254 10.38 2.52 22.57
CA PRO A 254 9.25 3.25 23.14
C PRO A 254 8.05 2.31 23.26
N THR A 255 7.28 2.43 24.34
CA THR A 255 5.97 1.79 24.48
C THR A 255 4.87 2.83 24.34
N TYR A 256 3.75 2.44 23.74
CA TYR A 256 2.65 3.36 23.41
C TYR A 256 1.36 3.04 24.17
N SER A 257 0.40 3.98 24.09
CA SER A 257 -0.92 3.90 24.71
C SER A 257 -1.77 2.71 24.26
N ASP A 258 -1.47 2.14 23.10
CA ASP A 258 -2.11 0.95 22.55
C ASP A 258 -1.45 -0.37 23.01
N GLY A 259 -0.42 -0.28 23.85
CA GLY A 259 0.35 -1.44 24.34
C GLY A 259 1.43 -1.93 23.38
N THR A 260 1.61 -1.31 22.21
CA THR A 260 2.65 -1.70 21.25
C THR A 260 4.02 -1.11 21.63
N THR A 261 5.06 -1.68 21.01
CA THR A 261 6.43 -1.14 21.05
C THR A 261 6.80 -0.55 19.70
N GLY A 262 7.57 0.55 19.71
CA GLY A 262 8.07 1.14 18.47
C GLY A 262 9.09 0.26 17.78
N ALA A 263 9.20 0.42 16.46
CA ALA A 263 10.12 -0.37 15.63
C ALA A 263 11.59 0.05 15.76
N ALA A 264 11.86 1.26 16.27
CA ALA A 264 13.19 1.82 16.38
C ALA A 264 13.54 2.09 17.85
N PRO A 265 14.79 1.84 18.27
CA PRO A 265 15.22 2.12 19.63
C PRO A 265 15.25 3.63 19.89
N VAL A 266 15.01 3.99 21.15
CA VAL A 266 15.13 5.37 21.64
C VAL A 266 16.46 5.58 22.33
N SER A 267 16.94 6.83 22.30
CA SER A 267 18.14 7.22 23.03
C SER A 267 17.86 7.23 24.53
N VAL A 268 18.72 6.54 25.28
CA VAL A 268 18.64 6.38 26.72
C VAL A 268 20.03 6.50 27.33
N THR A 269 20.08 6.82 28.62
CA THR A 269 21.28 6.67 29.45
C THR A 269 21.20 5.31 30.14
N TRP A 270 22.24 4.49 29.97
CA TRP A 270 22.35 3.17 30.57
C TRP A 270 22.97 3.21 31.96
N SER A 271 22.56 2.30 32.83
CA SER A 271 23.16 2.08 34.14
C SER A 271 23.11 0.61 34.53
N SER A 272 23.99 0.20 35.44
CA SER A 272 23.96 -1.11 36.09
C SER A 272 23.83 -0.91 37.59
N SER A 273 22.95 -1.68 38.24
CA SER A 273 22.82 -1.67 39.70
C SER A 273 24.04 -2.26 40.40
N SER A 274 24.87 -3.05 39.70
CA SER A 274 26.10 -3.64 40.20
C SER A 274 27.12 -3.79 39.08
N THR A 275 27.99 -2.80 38.97
CA THR A 275 29.04 -2.76 37.93
C THR A 275 30.10 -3.84 38.13
N SER A 276 30.28 -4.36 39.35
CA SER A 276 31.14 -5.53 39.61
C SER A 276 30.54 -6.85 39.12
N VAL A 277 29.23 -6.93 38.89
CA VAL A 277 28.58 -8.11 38.32
C VAL A 277 28.49 -7.97 36.80
N ALA A 278 27.98 -6.84 36.32
CA ALA A 278 27.91 -6.54 34.90
C ALA A 278 28.10 -5.04 34.64
N GLN A 279 29.04 -4.71 33.75
CA GLN A 279 29.23 -3.36 33.21
C GLN A 279 28.34 -3.19 31.98
N ILE A 280 27.85 -1.98 31.72
CA ILE A 280 27.13 -1.66 30.48
C ILE A 280 27.67 -0.37 29.88
N ASP A 281 27.91 -0.38 28.57
CA ASP A 281 28.43 0.78 27.86
C ASP A 281 27.33 1.75 27.39
N VAL A 282 27.73 2.86 26.77
CA VAL A 282 26.82 3.88 26.23
C VAL A 282 25.94 3.37 25.08
N ASN A 283 26.36 2.30 24.40
CA ASN A 283 25.61 1.69 23.30
C ASN A 283 24.67 0.58 23.79
N GLY A 284 24.65 0.26 25.09
CA GLY A 284 23.81 -0.77 25.68
C GLY A 284 24.40 -2.18 25.63
N LEU A 285 25.70 -2.32 25.35
CA LEU A 285 26.39 -3.62 25.41
C LEU A 285 26.82 -3.89 26.86
N ALA A 286 26.18 -4.87 27.48
CA ALA A 286 26.51 -5.33 28.82
C ALA A 286 27.53 -6.48 28.77
N VAL A 287 28.54 -6.48 29.64
CA VAL A 287 29.55 -7.55 29.77
C VAL A 287 29.54 -8.09 31.19
N GLY A 288 29.49 -9.42 31.33
CA GLY A 288 29.50 -10.09 32.63
C GLY A 288 30.92 -10.18 33.21
N ASP A 289 31.09 -9.78 34.47
CA ASP A 289 32.41 -9.74 35.15
C ASP A 289 32.47 -10.75 36.30
N VAL A 290 31.55 -10.68 37.27
CA VAL A 290 31.50 -11.61 38.41
C VAL A 290 30.15 -12.31 38.47
N ALA A 291 30.17 -13.61 38.83
CA ALA A 291 28.96 -14.39 39.00
C ALA A 291 27.99 -13.71 40.01
N GLY A 292 26.74 -13.51 39.60
CA GLY A 292 25.76 -12.75 40.36
C GLY A 292 24.58 -12.29 39.51
N SER A 293 23.76 -11.41 40.07
CA SER A 293 22.64 -10.78 39.36
C SER A 293 22.75 -9.26 39.47
N ALA A 294 22.48 -8.57 38.37
CA ALA A 294 22.42 -7.12 38.30
C ALA A 294 21.17 -6.68 37.52
N THR A 295 20.69 -5.47 37.83
CA THR A 295 19.63 -4.81 37.07
C THR A 295 20.26 -3.80 36.13
N ILE A 296 19.99 -3.95 34.84
CA ILE A 296 20.32 -2.98 33.80
C ILE A 296 19.19 -1.95 33.74
N GLY A 297 19.52 -0.68 33.95
CA GLY A 297 18.60 0.44 33.86
C GLY A 297 18.79 1.23 32.56
N ALA A 298 17.69 1.73 32.02
CA ALA A 298 17.68 2.71 30.93
C ALA A 298 16.78 3.88 31.28
N VAL A 299 17.26 5.10 31.06
CA VAL A 299 16.53 6.34 31.35
C VAL A 299 16.54 7.25 30.13
N SER A 300 15.36 7.63 29.65
CA SER A 300 15.14 8.70 28.67
C SER A 300 14.80 10.01 29.38
N SER A 301 14.51 11.09 28.64
CA SER A 301 14.09 12.37 29.25
C SER A 301 12.82 12.25 30.11
N SER A 302 11.96 11.27 29.83
CA SER A 302 10.59 11.21 30.36
C SER A 302 10.21 9.85 30.96
N PHE A 303 10.97 8.80 30.68
CA PHE A 303 10.64 7.42 31.05
C PHE A 303 11.89 6.63 31.45
N SER A 304 11.71 5.66 32.35
CA SER A 304 12.75 4.71 32.75
C SER A 304 12.24 3.28 32.69
N SER A 305 13.13 2.32 32.44
CA SER A 305 12.82 0.89 32.47
C SER A 305 14.04 0.07 32.89
N THR A 306 13.81 -1.17 33.31
CA THR A 306 14.85 -2.07 33.81
C THR A 306 14.74 -3.47 33.20
N ALA A 307 15.89 -4.14 33.11
CA ALA A 307 16.04 -5.53 32.70
C ALA A 307 16.99 -6.24 33.68
N THR A 308 16.89 -7.57 33.78
CA THR A 308 17.76 -8.34 34.68
C THR A 308 18.86 -9.05 33.89
N ILE A 309 20.11 -8.96 34.35
CA ILE A 309 21.20 -9.78 33.84
C ILE A 309 21.73 -10.68 34.95
N VAL A 310 21.80 -11.98 34.66
CA VAL A 310 22.40 -12.97 35.54
C VAL A 310 23.70 -13.44 34.90
N VAL A 311 24.79 -13.31 35.64
CA VAL A 311 26.12 -13.78 35.24
C VAL A 311 26.38 -15.07 35.98
N SER A 312 26.54 -16.16 35.25
CA SER A 312 27.00 -17.43 35.80
C SER A 312 28.52 -17.46 35.81
N SER A 313 29.09 -18.12 36.82
CA SER A 313 30.52 -18.45 36.79
C SER A 313 30.80 -19.28 35.54
N GLN A 314 31.70 -18.83 34.68
CA GLN A 314 32.22 -19.69 33.63
C GLN A 314 32.98 -20.82 34.32
N ASN A 315 32.52 -22.06 34.17
CA ASN A 315 33.32 -23.21 34.57
C ASN A 315 34.57 -23.18 33.67
N ALA A 316 35.76 -22.98 34.24
CA ALA A 316 37.01 -22.76 33.53
C ALA A 316 37.50 -23.97 32.67
N CYS A 317 36.64 -24.93 32.37
CA CYS A 317 36.97 -26.20 31.70
C CYS A 317 36.28 -26.39 30.33
N ALA A 318 35.58 -25.38 29.79
CA ALA A 318 34.73 -25.60 28.62
C ALA A 318 35.38 -25.29 27.25
N ASN A 319 36.63 -24.82 27.19
CA ASN A 319 37.21 -24.34 25.93
C ASN A 319 38.71 -24.58 25.72
N ASN A 320 39.34 -25.46 26.48
CA ASN A 320 40.68 -25.96 26.23
C ASN A 320 40.65 -27.49 26.09
N ASN A 321 40.44 -27.99 24.86
CA ASN A 321 40.63 -29.38 24.44
C ASN A 321 42.12 -29.83 24.49
N ARG A 322 42.93 -29.27 25.39
CA ARG A 322 44.27 -29.74 25.69
C ARG A 322 44.16 -30.61 26.94
N THR A 323 44.07 -31.92 26.73
CA THR A 323 44.49 -32.88 27.75
C THR A 323 46.00 -32.72 27.91
N ASP A 324 46.42 -31.87 28.85
CA ASP A 324 47.82 -31.77 29.26
C ASP A 324 48.20 -33.07 30.00
N MET A 325 48.61 -34.11 29.25
CA MET A 325 49.12 -35.36 29.84
C MET A 325 50.56 -35.14 30.31
N LYS A 326 50.84 -35.47 31.57
CA LYS A 326 52.18 -35.48 32.16
C LYS A 326 52.56 -36.93 32.53
N LEU A 327 53.84 -37.24 32.67
CA LEU A 327 54.34 -38.53 33.15
C LEU A 327 54.97 -38.39 34.54
N LEU A 328 54.72 -39.36 35.43
CA LEU A 328 55.37 -39.41 36.74
C LEU A 328 56.45 -40.48 36.65
N VAL A 329 57.70 -40.07 36.76
CA VAL A 329 58.85 -40.97 36.83
C VAL A 329 59.12 -41.23 38.31
N LEU A 330 58.89 -42.46 38.75
CA LEU A 330 59.19 -42.89 40.11
C LEU A 330 60.62 -43.43 40.17
N THR A 331 61.39 -42.94 41.13
CA THR A 331 62.78 -43.32 41.37
C THR A 331 62.98 -43.84 42.80
N ASN A 332 64.07 -44.56 43.05
CA ASN A 332 64.44 -45.09 44.36
C ASN A 332 65.76 -44.48 44.81
N HIS A 333 65.73 -43.46 45.67
CA HIS A 333 66.92 -42.70 46.11
C HIS A 333 67.70 -41.96 45.01
N ASP A 334 67.15 -41.90 43.81
CA ASP A 334 67.78 -41.26 42.65
C ASP A 334 67.05 -39.98 42.25
N THR A 335 67.76 -39.11 41.54
CA THR A 335 67.28 -37.82 41.03
C THR A 335 67.17 -37.83 39.51
N GLU A 336 66.59 -36.79 38.92
CA GLU A 336 66.48 -36.64 37.46
C GLU A 336 67.83 -36.75 36.73
N ALA A 337 68.92 -36.29 37.35
CA ALA A 337 70.26 -36.32 36.77
C ALA A 337 70.78 -37.75 36.56
N ASP A 338 70.23 -38.73 37.29
CA ASP A 338 70.67 -40.12 37.26
C ASP A 338 70.01 -40.92 36.10
N TYR A 339 69.03 -40.32 35.39
CA TYR A 339 68.32 -40.98 34.27
C TYR A 339 68.39 -40.19 32.95
N PRO A 340 69.59 -39.91 32.40
CA PRO A 340 69.75 -39.07 31.23
C PRO A 340 69.05 -39.61 29.98
N ALA A 341 68.92 -40.93 29.83
CA ALA A 341 68.21 -41.55 28.70
C ALA A 341 66.69 -41.30 28.74
N ILE A 342 66.08 -41.38 29.93
CA ILE A 342 64.65 -41.11 30.14
C ILE A 342 64.38 -39.62 29.92
N THR A 343 65.17 -38.75 30.57
CA THR A 343 65.10 -37.30 30.39
C THR A 343 65.26 -36.89 28.93
N THR A 344 66.22 -37.45 28.20
CA THR A 344 66.44 -37.16 26.77
C THR A 344 65.24 -37.59 25.92
N THR A 345 64.70 -38.79 26.17
CA THR A 345 63.58 -39.35 25.39
C THR A 345 62.30 -38.55 25.63
N LEU A 346 61.97 -38.25 26.88
CA LEU A 346 60.76 -37.49 27.23
C LEU A 346 60.83 -36.04 26.72
N ASN A 347 62.01 -35.41 26.79
CA ASN A 347 62.25 -34.11 26.20
C ASN A 347 62.12 -34.12 24.66
N TYR A 348 62.67 -35.15 23.99
CA TYR A 348 62.54 -35.31 22.54
C TYR A 348 61.08 -35.46 22.09
N LEU A 349 60.27 -36.20 22.86
CA LEU A 349 58.83 -36.38 22.59
C LEU A 349 57.97 -35.19 23.02
N HIS A 350 58.58 -34.13 23.58
CA HIS A 350 57.89 -32.99 24.19
C HIS A 350 56.83 -33.42 25.21
N MET A 351 57.07 -34.52 25.94
CA MET A 351 56.17 -35.00 26.97
C MET A 351 56.58 -34.42 28.32
N PRO A 352 55.75 -33.59 28.97
CA PRO A 352 56.06 -33.08 30.29
C PRO A 352 56.09 -34.22 31.31
N TYR A 353 57.00 -34.17 32.28
CA TYR A 353 57.10 -35.16 33.35
C TYR A 353 57.54 -34.55 34.69
N ASP A 354 57.31 -35.25 35.79
CA ASP A 354 57.90 -35.00 37.11
C ASP A 354 58.67 -36.24 37.55
N VAL A 355 59.78 -36.03 38.26
CA VAL A 355 60.54 -37.12 38.90
C VAL A 355 60.24 -37.10 40.39
N PHE A 356 59.87 -38.25 40.95
CA PHE A 356 59.54 -38.40 42.36
C PHE A 356 60.25 -39.61 42.98
N ASP A 357 61.09 -39.34 43.97
CA ASP A 357 61.71 -40.39 44.79
C ASP A 357 60.69 -40.92 45.81
N TYR A 358 60.17 -42.12 45.55
CA TYR A 358 59.11 -42.70 46.38
C TYR A 358 59.60 -43.08 47.79
N THR A 359 60.92 -43.09 48.03
CA THR A 359 61.47 -43.32 49.37
C THR A 359 61.23 -42.13 50.29
N THR A 360 60.94 -40.94 49.73
CA THR A 360 60.65 -39.71 50.48
C THR A 360 59.20 -39.61 50.96
N GLY A 361 58.29 -40.45 50.45
CA GLY A 361 56.89 -40.51 50.86
C GLY A 361 55.97 -41.19 49.84
N PRO A 362 54.72 -41.50 50.20
CA PRO A 362 53.78 -42.14 49.27
C PRO A 362 53.32 -41.17 48.17
N VAL A 363 53.09 -41.70 46.97
CA VAL A 363 52.40 -40.98 45.89
C VAL A 363 50.97 -40.65 46.36
N THR A 364 50.61 -39.36 46.38
CA THR A 364 49.30 -38.91 46.85
C THR A 364 48.31 -38.73 45.70
N GLN A 365 47.01 -38.76 45.99
CA GLN A 365 45.98 -38.58 44.95
C GLN A 365 46.07 -37.20 44.27
N ASN A 366 46.47 -36.15 44.99
CA ASN A 366 46.71 -34.82 44.41
C ASN A 366 47.93 -34.78 43.48
N MET A 367 48.88 -35.69 43.67
CA MET A 367 50.00 -35.89 42.75
C MET A 367 49.59 -36.65 41.51
N LEU A 368 48.41 -37.27 41.46
CA LEU A 368 47.91 -38.02 40.30
C LEU A 368 46.73 -37.33 39.59
N TYR A 369 45.96 -36.51 40.33
CA TYR A 369 44.76 -35.85 39.85
C TYR A 369 44.51 -34.53 40.59
N SER A 370 44.29 -33.44 39.84
CA SER A 370 43.59 -32.27 40.35
C SER A 370 42.36 -32.05 39.47
N GLY A 371 41.24 -31.62 40.07
CA GLY A 371 39.88 -31.74 39.50
C GLY A 371 39.62 -31.29 38.06
N CYS A 372 40.56 -30.62 37.37
CA CYS A 372 40.41 -30.15 35.99
C CYS A 372 41.35 -30.82 34.96
N HIS A 373 42.34 -31.63 35.38
CA HIS A 373 43.29 -32.30 34.48
C HIS A 373 43.63 -33.71 35.00
N ALA A 374 43.55 -34.73 34.14
CA ALA A 374 44.04 -36.07 34.44
C ALA A 374 45.55 -36.09 34.20
N PHE A 375 46.35 -36.00 35.26
CA PHE A 375 47.79 -35.79 35.06
C PHE A 375 48.59 -37.05 34.76
N TYR A 376 48.06 -38.28 34.85
CA TYR A 376 48.84 -39.49 34.49
C TYR A 376 47.95 -40.60 33.93
N ASN A 377 48.17 -40.97 32.66
CA ASN A 377 47.70 -42.23 32.09
C ASN A 377 48.79 -43.32 32.12
N GLY A 378 49.92 -43.06 32.79
CA GLY A 378 51.00 -44.03 32.95
C GLY A 378 52.04 -43.57 33.97
N ILE A 379 52.61 -44.52 34.70
CA ILE A 379 53.73 -44.35 35.62
C ILE A 379 54.94 -45.02 34.97
N ILE A 380 56.08 -44.31 34.90
CA ILE A 380 57.37 -44.93 34.57
C ILE A 380 58.08 -45.21 35.88
N VAL A 381 58.46 -46.46 36.12
CA VAL A 381 59.30 -46.84 37.26
C VAL A 381 60.69 -47.18 36.71
N ALA A 382 61.72 -46.47 37.18
CA ALA A 382 63.09 -46.65 36.73
C ALA A 382 63.98 -47.07 37.89
N PHE A 383 64.87 -48.04 37.65
CA PHE A 383 65.85 -48.56 38.62
C PHE A 383 67.21 -48.70 37.95
N LEU A 384 68.26 -48.17 38.57
CA LEU A 384 69.63 -48.26 38.06
C LEU A 384 70.36 -49.55 38.45
N ASP A 385 69.85 -50.31 39.43
CA ASP A 385 70.52 -51.50 39.99
C ASP A 385 70.28 -52.81 39.21
N GLY A 386 69.50 -52.71 38.13
CA GLY A 386 69.16 -53.84 37.28
C GLY A 386 68.29 -54.92 37.94
N THR A 387 67.64 -54.61 39.07
CA THR A 387 66.64 -55.51 39.65
C THR A 387 65.30 -55.26 38.95
N ALA A 388 64.83 -56.24 38.17
CA ALA A 388 63.48 -56.18 37.61
C ALA A 388 62.47 -56.27 38.75
N TYR A 389 61.74 -55.19 39.02
CA TYR A 389 60.58 -55.23 39.91
C TYR A 389 59.51 -56.13 39.29
N ASN A 390 59.21 -57.26 39.94
CA ASN A 390 58.10 -58.13 39.58
C ASN A 390 56.84 -57.67 40.34
N PRO A 391 55.85 -57.06 39.67
CA PRO A 391 54.64 -56.57 40.34
C PRO A 391 53.79 -57.70 40.98
N ASP A 392 54.06 -58.97 40.64
CA ASP A 392 53.30 -60.14 41.11
C ASP A 392 53.97 -60.96 42.23
N SER A 393 55.19 -60.62 42.68
CA SER A 393 55.79 -61.29 43.83
C SER A 393 55.43 -60.59 45.15
N THR A 394 54.50 -61.18 45.91
CA THR A 394 54.10 -60.90 47.32
C THR A 394 54.32 -59.48 47.85
N PRO A 395 53.24 -58.73 48.15
CA PRO A 395 53.26 -57.26 48.14
C PRO A 395 54.02 -56.65 49.32
N PRO A 396 54.93 -55.69 49.10
CA PRO A 396 54.95 -54.53 49.96
C PRO A 396 53.71 -53.68 49.62
N ALA A 397 53.08 -53.12 50.66
CA ALA A 397 51.83 -52.37 50.54
C ALA A 397 52.00 -51.11 49.66
N TYR A 398 51.70 -51.21 48.36
CA TYR A 398 51.68 -50.06 47.45
C TYR A 398 50.39 -50.01 46.61
N PRO A 399 49.82 -48.81 46.38
CA PRO A 399 48.43 -48.65 45.94
C PRO A 399 48.29 -48.59 44.40
N PHE A 400 49.02 -49.41 43.64
CA PHE A 400 49.02 -49.32 42.16
C PHE A 400 47.94 -50.16 41.47
N ALA A 401 46.99 -50.73 42.22
CA ALA A 401 45.90 -51.52 41.65
C ALA A 401 44.95 -50.63 40.82
N GLY A 402 45.03 -50.72 39.50
CA GLY A 402 44.11 -50.05 38.57
C GLY A 402 44.72 -49.09 37.54
N TYR A 403 46.04 -49.05 37.38
CA TYR A 403 46.74 -48.17 36.43
C TYR A 403 47.51 -48.97 35.37
N ASP A 404 47.58 -48.46 34.13
CA ASP A 404 48.47 -48.99 33.09
C ASP A 404 49.93 -48.61 33.46
N VAL A 405 50.70 -49.59 33.93
CA VAL A 405 52.12 -49.40 34.27
C VAL A 405 52.98 -49.76 33.05
N CYS A 406 53.75 -48.79 32.55
CA CYS A 406 54.73 -49.03 31.49
C CYS A 406 56.12 -49.12 32.14
N LEU A 407 56.68 -50.33 32.22
CA LEU A 407 58.05 -50.54 32.71
C LEU A 407 59.03 -50.27 31.56
N LEU A 408 59.81 -49.20 31.69
CA LEU A 408 60.96 -48.93 30.83
C LEU A 408 62.23 -49.21 31.64
N TYR A 409 62.98 -50.21 31.20
CA TYR A 409 64.23 -50.63 31.82
C TYR A 409 65.40 -50.06 31.02
N THR A 410 66.27 -49.28 31.66
CA THR A 410 67.50 -48.79 31.05
C THR A 410 68.69 -49.28 31.87
N SER A 411 69.37 -50.33 31.40
CA SER A 411 70.67 -50.73 31.98
C SER A 411 71.75 -49.78 31.46
N ASP A 412 72.42 -49.07 32.36
CA ASP A 412 73.48 -48.15 31.97
C ASP A 412 74.79 -48.92 31.71
N ALA A 413 75.15 -49.09 30.42
CA ALA A 413 76.51 -49.02 29.89
C ALA A 413 76.53 -49.39 28.39
N ALA A 414 76.62 -48.36 27.53
CA ALA A 414 77.15 -48.40 26.15
C ALA A 414 76.59 -49.47 25.19
N ASP A 415 75.45 -49.16 24.54
CA ASP A 415 75.28 -49.11 23.07
C ASP A 415 73.87 -48.62 22.71
#